data_AF-A0A1E1KF64-F1
#
_entry.id   AF-A0A1E1KF64-F1
#
_cell.length_a   1.000
_cell.length_b   1.000
_cell.length_c   1.000
_cell.angle_alpha   90.00
_cell.angle_beta   90.00
_cell.angle_gamma   90.00
#
_symmetry.space_group_name_H-M   'P 1'
#
loop_
_entity.id
_entity.type
_entity.pdbx_description
1 polymer ?
#
loop_
_entity_poly.entity_id
_entity_poly.type
_entity_poly.pdbx_seq_one_letter_code
_entity_poly.pdbx_strand_id
1 'polypeptide(L)'
;MSSTTALRSLNINNINQHVVEAKYAVRGELAVRSEEYRAKLAKGDTSLPFDQVISANIGNPQQLDQKPITFFRQVLSLLEYPPLLEHEDVLLKQLGYKKDVVERARWLLKTVGSVGAYSASAGAPGIKESVAKFIERRDGFPAEPKDIYLSAGASSGVNTLLHIICASPNTGVLVPIPQYPLYTASLAVLNAKCVPYYLDESKGWGTDLEAIKGAYDKAIAEGIDVRSIVIINPGNPTGASLPAEDVKTIIDFAAEKKLVVMADEVYQTNVFKGKFHSFKGVLREMQKADPEKYKYVELASLHSISKGMVGECGHRGGYFELCGFDPEVEEQIYKFVSISLCAPVIGQCLVEMMVNPPKQGEPSYELYKQEYDGIFAGLQKRATALYEAFKEMEGVECDDPQGSMYLFPTIKLPQKAIEAAEKENRSPDEFYAFRLLDATGVCVVAGSGFGQKENTLHFRTTFLAPGTEWVGRITKFHNEFMKEFK
;
A
#
# COMPACT_ATOMS: atom_id res chain seq x y z
N MET A 1 4.42 -43.08 35.19
CA MET A 1 3.26 -42.49 34.49
C MET A 1 3.79 -41.78 33.26
N SER A 2 3.57 -42.37 32.08
CA SER A 2 3.98 -41.78 30.80
C SER A 2 3.04 -40.60 30.52
N SER A 3 3.57 -39.37 30.53
CA SER A 3 2.82 -38.21 30.07
C SER A 3 2.79 -38.26 28.54
N THR A 4 1.79 -38.95 27.98
CA THR A 4 1.47 -38.81 26.56
C THR A 4 1.15 -37.34 26.30
N THR A 5 2.09 -36.66 25.65
CA THR A 5 1.91 -35.28 25.18
C THR A 5 0.66 -35.27 24.31
N ALA A 6 -0.35 -34.48 24.70
CA ALA A 6 -1.59 -34.40 23.95
C ALA A 6 -1.27 -33.96 22.50
N LEU A 7 -1.52 -34.85 21.54
CA LEU A 7 -1.37 -34.53 20.13
C LEU A 7 -2.43 -33.48 19.77
N ARG A 8 -1.98 -32.28 19.39
CA ARG A 8 -2.88 -31.26 18.85
C ARG A 8 -3.39 -31.70 17.48
N SER A 9 -4.68 -31.49 17.20
CA SER A 9 -5.30 -31.84 15.91
C SER A 9 -4.62 -31.15 14.72
N LEU A 10 -4.17 -29.91 14.91
CA LEU A 10 -3.31 -29.18 13.98
C LEU A 10 -1.92 -28.97 14.58
N ASN A 11 -0.89 -29.13 13.77
CA ASN A 11 0.51 -28.84 14.07
C ASN A 11 1.25 -28.37 12.81
N ILE A 12 2.47 -27.89 12.97
CA ILE A 12 3.24 -27.28 11.86
C ILE A 12 3.43 -28.21 10.65
N ASN A 13 3.43 -29.53 10.86
CA ASN A 13 3.64 -30.52 9.80
C ASN A 13 2.35 -30.92 9.06
N ASN A 14 1.16 -30.50 9.52
CA ASN A 14 -0.12 -30.90 8.90
C ASN A 14 -1.04 -29.73 8.50
N ILE A 15 -0.61 -28.48 8.73
CA ILE A 15 -1.27 -27.31 8.14
C ILE A 15 -0.78 -27.08 6.70
N ASN A 16 -1.46 -26.20 5.95
CA ASN A 16 -1.04 -25.85 4.59
C ASN A 16 0.40 -25.30 4.59
N GLN A 17 1.33 -26.05 4.00
CA GLN A 17 2.75 -25.69 4.01
C GLN A 17 3.04 -24.41 3.23
N HIS A 18 2.20 -24.05 2.25
CA HIS A 18 2.28 -22.77 1.54
C HIS A 18 2.03 -21.56 2.46
N VAL A 19 1.25 -21.73 3.53
CA VAL A 19 1.06 -20.70 4.57
C VAL A 19 2.29 -20.61 5.48
N VAL A 20 2.98 -21.74 5.73
CA VAL A 20 4.21 -21.77 6.52
C VAL A 20 5.36 -21.07 5.77
N GLU A 21 5.44 -21.27 4.46
CA GLU A 21 6.44 -20.65 3.57
C GLU A 21 6.20 -19.15 3.37
N ALA A 22 4.95 -18.68 3.48
CA ALA A 22 4.60 -17.28 3.26
C ALA A 22 5.24 -16.37 4.32
N LYS A 23 6.08 -15.44 3.87
CA LYS A 23 6.75 -14.45 4.73
C LYS A 23 6.14 -13.06 4.54
N TYR A 24 5.79 -12.39 5.64
CA TYR A 24 5.27 -11.02 5.64
C TYR A 24 5.98 -10.14 6.67
N ALA A 25 7.12 -9.58 6.29
CA ALA A 25 8.07 -8.92 7.20
C ALA A 25 7.52 -7.65 7.90
N VAL A 26 6.51 -6.98 7.33
CA VAL A 26 5.95 -5.74 7.90
C VAL A 26 5.33 -5.94 9.30
N ARG A 27 5.01 -7.18 9.68
CA ARG A 27 4.50 -7.54 11.02
C ARG A 27 5.31 -8.68 11.67
N GLY A 28 6.61 -8.74 11.40
CA GLY A 28 7.51 -9.77 11.94
C GLY A 28 7.96 -9.54 13.38
N GLU A 29 9.03 -10.24 13.79
CA GLU A 29 9.60 -10.24 15.14
C GLU A 29 9.89 -8.83 15.69
N LEU A 30 10.49 -7.95 14.87
CA LEU A 30 10.83 -6.58 15.26
C LEU A 30 9.58 -5.77 15.65
N ALA A 31 8.46 -5.97 14.94
CA ALA A 31 7.19 -5.32 15.27
C ALA A 31 6.62 -5.83 16.60
N VAL A 32 6.70 -7.15 16.85
CA VAL A 32 6.27 -7.74 18.13
C VAL A 32 7.06 -7.15 19.29
N ARG A 33 8.40 -7.09 19.18
CA ARG A 33 9.28 -6.49 20.19
C ARG A 33 8.95 -5.01 20.43
N SER A 34 8.60 -4.26 19.38
CA SER A 34 8.19 -2.86 19.54
C SER A 34 6.89 -2.70 20.35
N GLU A 35 5.93 -3.62 20.21
CA GLU A 35 4.70 -3.62 21.00
C GLU A 35 4.97 -4.03 22.46
N GLU A 36 5.90 -4.95 22.70
CA GLU A 36 6.35 -5.29 24.05
C GLU A 36 6.97 -4.08 24.76
N TYR A 37 7.82 -3.32 24.07
CA TYR A 37 8.39 -2.07 24.60
C TYR A 37 7.31 -1.02 24.88
N ARG A 38 6.34 -0.85 23.99
CA ARG A 38 5.19 0.03 24.23
C ARG A 38 4.40 -0.40 25.47
N ALA A 39 4.16 -1.70 25.64
CA ALA A 39 3.45 -2.24 26.79
C ALA A 39 4.24 -2.06 28.10
N LYS A 40 5.58 -2.14 28.08
CA LYS A 40 6.44 -1.84 29.24
C LYS A 40 6.37 -0.36 29.63
N LEU A 41 6.51 0.54 28.65
CA LEU A 41 6.41 1.99 28.89
C LEU A 41 5.04 2.38 29.44
N ALA A 42 3.96 1.80 28.92
CA ALA A 42 2.61 2.03 29.43
C ALA A 42 2.41 1.58 30.89
N LYS A 43 3.26 0.66 31.38
CA LYS A 43 3.31 0.23 32.80
C LYS A 43 4.27 1.05 33.65
N GLY A 44 4.89 2.10 33.11
CA GLY A 44 5.82 2.97 33.81
C GLY A 44 7.24 2.41 33.96
N ASP A 45 7.63 1.44 33.12
CA ASP A 45 9.00 0.91 33.10
C ASP A 45 10.00 1.97 32.63
N THR A 46 11.02 2.24 33.45
CA THR A 46 12.09 3.21 33.18
C THR A 46 13.43 2.56 32.81
N SER A 47 13.46 1.24 32.60
CA SER A 47 14.68 0.49 32.23
C SER A 47 15.06 0.65 30.76
N LEU A 48 14.14 1.10 29.91
CA LEU A 48 14.40 1.34 28.49
C LEU A 48 15.13 2.68 28.30
N PRO A 49 16.05 2.79 27.32
CA PRO A 49 16.83 4.02 27.08
C PRO A 49 16.02 5.15 26.40
N PHE A 50 14.71 4.97 26.26
CA PHE A 50 13.77 5.89 25.61
C PHE A 50 12.42 5.86 26.34
N ASP A 51 11.66 6.93 26.17
CA ASP A 51 10.36 7.19 26.82
C ASP A 51 9.15 6.82 25.96
N GLN A 52 9.35 6.63 24.66
CA GLN A 52 8.30 6.32 23.69
C GLN A 52 8.83 5.45 22.55
N VAL A 53 7.99 4.51 22.10
CA VAL A 53 8.19 3.77 20.84
C VAL A 53 7.59 4.53 19.67
N ILE A 54 8.39 4.78 18.64
CA ILE A 54 7.97 5.41 17.39
C ILE A 54 7.70 4.31 16.36
N SER A 55 6.44 4.14 15.95
CA SER A 55 6.08 3.19 14.88
C SER A 55 6.45 3.76 13.51
N ALA A 56 7.69 3.57 13.07
CA ALA A 56 8.14 3.93 11.72
C ALA A 56 8.08 2.74 10.73
N ASN A 57 7.46 1.63 11.14
CA ASN A 57 7.45 0.36 10.42
C ASN A 57 6.19 0.15 9.56
N ILE A 58 5.09 0.86 9.81
CA ILE A 58 3.81 0.65 9.12
C ILE A 58 3.21 1.96 8.61
N GLY A 59 2.66 1.93 7.38
CA GLY A 59 1.89 3.04 6.82
C GLY A 59 0.50 3.13 7.42
N ASN A 60 0.39 3.51 8.69
CA ASN A 60 -0.88 3.62 9.41
C ASN A 60 -1.09 5.06 9.93
N PRO A 61 -1.47 6.02 9.07
CA PRO A 61 -1.47 7.44 9.39
C PRO A 61 -2.15 7.82 10.71
N GLN A 62 -3.35 7.31 10.98
CA GLN A 62 -4.13 7.69 12.17
C GLN A 62 -3.61 7.07 13.48
N GLN A 63 -2.79 6.01 13.41
CA GLN A 63 -2.06 5.52 14.58
C GLN A 63 -0.93 6.49 14.98
N LEU A 64 -0.56 7.39 14.07
CA LEU A 64 0.53 8.36 14.19
C LEU A 64 -0.02 9.79 14.12
N ASP A 65 -1.17 10.00 14.77
CA ASP A 65 -1.81 11.30 15.01
C ASP A 65 -2.26 12.08 13.77
N GLN A 66 -2.27 11.49 12.57
CA GLN A 66 -3.01 12.09 11.45
C GLN A 66 -4.49 12.19 11.85
N LYS A 67 -5.00 13.42 11.94
CA LYS A 67 -6.42 13.64 12.21
C LYS A 67 -7.26 13.16 11.02
N PRO A 68 -8.40 12.50 11.27
CA PRO A 68 -9.30 12.13 10.20
C PRO A 68 -9.95 13.37 9.59
N ILE A 69 -10.28 13.31 8.30
CA ILE A 69 -10.97 14.40 7.60
C ILE A 69 -12.40 14.56 8.17
N THR A 70 -12.76 15.77 8.58
CA THR A 70 -14.02 16.06 9.29
C THR A 70 -15.22 15.68 8.44
N PHE A 71 -15.22 16.04 7.15
CA PHE A 71 -16.32 15.74 6.23
C PHE A 71 -16.62 14.24 6.17
N PHE A 72 -15.58 13.40 6.06
CA PHE A 72 -15.76 11.95 6.04
C PHE A 72 -16.38 11.45 7.34
N ARG A 73 -15.84 11.86 8.49
CA ARG A 73 -16.34 11.40 9.80
C ARG A 73 -17.76 11.85 10.09
N GLN A 74 -18.13 13.08 9.72
CA GLN A 74 -19.49 13.57 9.87
C GLN A 74 -20.48 12.85 8.93
N VAL A 75 -20.10 12.53 7.69
CA VAL A 75 -21.00 11.72 6.84
C VAL A 75 -21.14 10.31 7.42
N LEU A 76 -20.04 9.65 7.77
CA LEU A 76 -20.07 8.27 8.30
C LEU A 76 -20.90 8.15 9.58
N SER A 77 -20.84 9.13 10.50
CA SER A 77 -21.66 9.10 11.72
C SER A 77 -23.16 9.09 11.41
N LEU A 78 -23.60 9.81 10.37
CA LEU A 78 -24.99 9.82 9.92
C LEU A 78 -25.39 8.54 9.18
N LEU A 79 -24.44 7.86 8.53
CA LEU A 79 -24.69 6.56 7.91
C LEU A 79 -24.86 5.45 8.95
N GLU A 80 -24.03 5.47 10.00
CA GLU A 80 -24.06 4.51 11.09
C GLU A 80 -25.22 4.74 12.06
N TYR A 81 -25.65 5.99 12.23
CA TYR A 81 -26.83 6.33 13.04
C TYR A 81 -27.81 7.27 12.30
N PRO A 82 -28.57 6.75 11.32
CA PRO A 82 -29.51 7.54 10.51
C PRO A 82 -30.57 8.35 11.25
N PRO A 83 -31.09 7.96 12.44
CA PRO A 83 -32.05 8.79 13.17
C PRO A 83 -31.59 10.23 13.46
N LEU A 84 -30.27 10.50 13.47
CA LEU A 84 -29.75 11.87 13.58
C LEU A 84 -30.26 12.80 12.47
N LEU A 85 -30.59 12.25 11.29
CA LEU A 85 -31.11 12.99 10.15
C LEU A 85 -32.53 13.56 10.37
N GLU A 86 -33.24 13.12 11.41
CA GLU A 86 -34.53 13.69 11.83
C GLU A 86 -34.35 15.00 12.62
N HIS A 87 -33.13 15.24 13.13
CA HIS A 87 -32.75 16.40 13.93
C HIS A 87 -31.75 17.31 13.19
N GLU A 88 -32.04 17.61 11.93
CA GLU A 88 -31.17 18.39 11.04
C GLU A 88 -30.85 19.79 11.60
N ASP A 89 -31.79 20.42 12.30
CA ASP A 89 -31.59 21.71 12.94
C ASP A 89 -30.51 21.66 14.04
N VAL A 90 -30.46 20.57 14.82
CA VAL A 90 -29.43 20.33 15.83
C VAL A 90 -28.08 20.08 15.17
N LEU A 91 -28.04 19.25 14.12
CA LEU A 91 -26.82 18.96 13.35
C LEU A 91 -26.18 20.26 12.84
N LEU A 92 -26.97 21.12 12.20
CA LEU A 92 -26.49 22.34 11.55
C LEU A 92 -26.19 23.48 12.53
N LYS A 93 -27.02 23.67 13.56
CA LYS A 93 -26.90 24.84 14.45
C LYS A 93 -26.05 24.59 15.69
N GLN A 94 -25.92 23.34 16.14
CA GLN A 94 -25.26 23.02 17.42
C GLN A 94 -24.05 22.11 17.28
N LEU A 95 -24.08 21.13 16.37
CA LEU A 95 -23.03 20.12 16.24
C LEU A 95 -22.01 20.40 15.13
N GLY A 96 -22.16 21.52 14.42
CA GLY A 96 -21.20 21.98 13.41
C GLY A 96 -21.20 21.19 12.10
N TYR A 97 -22.25 20.39 11.84
CA TYR A 97 -22.43 19.73 10.55
C TYR A 97 -22.78 20.78 9.49
N LYS A 98 -22.47 20.45 8.24
CA LYS A 98 -22.78 21.29 7.09
C LYS A 98 -23.89 20.66 6.24
N LYS A 99 -24.54 21.48 5.43
CA LYS A 99 -25.70 21.04 4.64
C LYS A 99 -25.34 19.92 3.65
N ASP A 100 -24.19 20.06 2.98
CA ASP A 100 -23.63 19.07 2.05
C ASP A 100 -23.26 17.75 2.72
N VAL A 101 -22.91 17.75 4.01
CA VAL A 101 -22.74 16.51 4.79
C VAL A 101 -24.07 15.75 4.92
N VAL A 102 -25.14 16.46 5.30
CA VAL A 102 -26.48 15.87 5.46
C VAL A 102 -27.00 15.37 4.12
N GLU A 103 -26.87 16.18 3.07
CA GLU A 103 -27.26 15.83 1.70
C GLU A 103 -26.47 14.60 1.20
N ARG A 104 -25.16 14.53 1.47
CA ARG A 104 -24.33 13.37 1.12
C ARG A 104 -24.78 12.11 1.86
N ALA A 105 -25.05 12.20 3.17
CA ALA A 105 -25.51 11.07 3.96
C ALA A 105 -26.87 10.53 3.45
N ARG A 106 -27.83 11.42 3.16
CA ARG A 106 -29.14 11.04 2.58
C ARG A 106 -28.98 10.38 1.22
N TRP A 107 -28.10 10.91 0.36
CA TRP A 107 -27.82 10.32 -0.95
C TRP A 107 -27.20 8.93 -0.82
N LEU A 108 -26.20 8.76 0.04
CA LEU A 108 -25.54 7.46 0.26
C LEU A 108 -26.53 6.42 0.82
N LEU A 109 -27.34 6.77 1.82
CA LEU A 109 -28.38 5.88 2.35
C LEU A 109 -29.43 5.51 1.30
N LYS A 110 -29.81 6.43 0.41
CA LYS A 110 -30.68 6.10 -0.73
C LYS A 110 -30.00 5.14 -1.71
N THR A 111 -28.70 5.32 -1.94
CA THR A 111 -27.90 4.52 -2.89
C THR A 111 -27.64 3.10 -2.39
N VAL A 112 -27.33 2.93 -1.10
CA VAL A 112 -26.95 1.63 -0.53
C VAL A 112 -28.07 0.97 0.29
N GLY A 113 -29.13 1.71 0.60
CA GLY A 113 -30.21 1.28 1.51
C GLY A 113 -29.76 1.31 2.98
N SER A 114 -28.92 0.35 3.36
CA SER A 114 -28.39 0.22 4.73
C SER A 114 -26.90 -0.15 4.68
N VAL A 115 -26.09 0.51 5.51
CA VAL A 115 -24.67 0.15 5.67
C VAL A 115 -24.45 -1.16 6.42
N GLY A 116 -25.50 -1.72 7.03
CA GLY A 116 -25.49 -3.03 7.69
C GLY A 116 -25.99 -4.19 6.83
N ALA A 117 -26.49 -3.93 5.62
CA ALA A 117 -26.93 -4.97 4.68
C ALA A 117 -25.83 -5.30 3.66
N TYR A 118 -25.97 -6.44 2.98
CA TYR A 118 -25.13 -6.73 1.81
C TYR A 118 -25.49 -5.81 0.64
N SER A 119 -24.47 -5.29 -0.03
CA SER A 119 -24.60 -4.67 -1.36
C SER A 119 -24.43 -5.72 -2.47
N ALA A 120 -24.54 -5.32 -3.75
CA ALA A 120 -24.12 -6.18 -4.85
C ALA A 120 -22.64 -6.59 -4.71
N SER A 121 -22.27 -7.79 -5.17
CA SER A 121 -20.93 -8.35 -4.90
C SER A 121 -19.78 -7.54 -5.45
N ALA A 122 -19.94 -6.96 -6.64
CA ALA A 122 -18.97 -6.04 -7.23
C ALA A 122 -19.03 -4.61 -6.62
N GLY A 123 -19.93 -4.35 -5.68
CA GLY A 123 -20.15 -3.07 -5.04
C GLY A 123 -21.49 -2.40 -5.38
N ALA A 124 -21.90 -1.44 -4.55
CA ALA A 124 -23.13 -0.68 -4.75
C ALA A 124 -23.11 0.11 -6.08
N PRO A 125 -24.10 -0.04 -6.98
CA PRO A 125 -24.08 0.53 -8.32
C PRO A 125 -23.80 2.04 -8.38
N GLY A 126 -24.49 2.84 -7.56
CA GLY A 126 -24.29 4.29 -7.54
C GLY A 126 -22.89 4.72 -7.06
N ILE A 127 -22.21 3.89 -6.26
CA ILE A 127 -20.82 4.15 -5.85
C ILE A 127 -19.86 3.81 -7.01
N LYS A 128 -20.10 2.70 -7.73
CA LYS A 128 -19.33 2.36 -8.93
C LYS A 128 -19.42 3.45 -9.99
N GLU A 129 -20.59 4.08 -10.15
CA GLU A 129 -20.76 5.25 -11.01
C GLU A 129 -19.91 6.45 -10.57
N SER A 130 -19.84 6.76 -9.27
CA SER A 130 -18.97 7.82 -8.76
C SER A 130 -17.49 7.53 -9.02
N VAL A 131 -17.06 6.26 -8.88
CA VAL A 131 -15.70 5.82 -9.20
C VAL A 131 -15.42 5.97 -10.71
N ALA A 132 -16.32 5.51 -11.58
CA ALA A 132 -16.18 5.67 -13.03
C ALA A 132 -16.02 7.14 -13.44
N LYS A 133 -16.89 8.02 -12.93
CA LYS A 133 -16.81 9.47 -13.18
C LYS A 133 -15.51 10.08 -12.64
N PHE A 134 -14.97 9.55 -11.53
CA PHE A 134 -13.68 10.00 -11.01
C PHE A 134 -12.53 9.63 -11.93
N ILE A 135 -12.47 8.38 -12.39
CA ILE A 135 -11.45 7.90 -13.33
C ILE A 135 -11.54 8.73 -14.61
N GLU A 136 -12.74 8.96 -15.15
CA GLU A 136 -12.93 9.79 -16.33
C GLU A 136 -12.45 11.23 -16.15
N ARG A 137 -12.77 11.87 -15.02
CA ARG A 137 -12.26 13.22 -14.72
C ARG A 137 -10.74 13.27 -14.56
N ARG A 138 -10.14 12.24 -13.97
CA ARG A 138 -8.70 12.14 -13.71
C ARG A 138 -7.93 11.94 -15.02
N ASP A 139 -8.42 11.05 -15.88
CA ASP A 139 -7.70 10.55 -17.04
C ASP A 139 -8.12 11.21 -18.36
N GLY A 140 -9.31 11.83 -18.42
CA GLY A 140 -9.86 12.41 -19.65
C GLY A 140 -10.43 11.36 -20.62
N PHE A 141 -10.61 10.11 -20.16
CA PHE A 141 -11.15 9.00 -20.95
C PHE A 141 -12.26 8.27 -20.19
N PRO A 142 -13.30 7.77 -20.88
CA PRO A 142 -14.40 7.07 -20.21
C PRO A 142 -13.95 5.84 -19.42
N ALA A 143 -14.62 5.64 -18.28
CA ALA A 143 -14.58 4.43 -17.48
C ALA A 143 -16.01 3.93 -17.26
N GLU A 144 -16.19 2.62 -17.17
CA GLU A 144 -17.52 2.01 -17.10
C GLU A 144 -17.78 1.42 -15.71
N PRO A 145 -18.94 1.68 -15.09
CA PRO A 145 -19.28 1.11 -13.78
C PRO A 145 -19.25 -0.42 -13.74
N LYS A 146 -19.49 -1.11 -14.85
CA LYS A 146 -19.44 -2.58 -14.91
C LYS A 146 -18.03 -3.14 -14.70
N ASP A 147 -16.99 -2.40 -15.10
CA ASP A 147 -15.60 -2.84 -15.07
C ASP A 147 -14.94 -2.57 -13.68
N ILE A 148 -15.68 -1.94 -12.77
CA ILE A 148 -15.22 -1.59 -11.42
C ILE A 148 -15.67 -2.65 -10.42
N TYR A 149 -14.81 -2.96 -9.46
CA TYR A 149 -15.11 -3.85 -8.34
C TYR A 149 -14.70 -3.16 -7.03
N LEU A 150 -15.68 -2.91 -6.15
CA LEU A 150 -15.39 -2.40 -4.81
C LEU A 150 -14.87 -3.54 -3.93
N SER A 151 -13.85 -3.24 -3.14
CA SER A 151 -13.05 -4.25 -2.45
C SER A 151 -12.80 -3.87 -0.99
N ALA A 152 -12.51 -4.87 -0.16
CA ALA A 152 -12.11 -4.71 1.23
C ALA A 152 -10.66 -4.16 1.35
N GLY A 153 -10.46 -2.93 0.86
CA GLY A 153 -9.15 -2.36 0.53
C GLY A 153 -8.52 -3.01 -0.70
N ALA A 154 -7.45 -2.41 -1.22
CA ALA A 154 -6.71 -2.94 -2.37
C ALA A 154 -6.19 -4.36 -2.16
N SER A 155 -5.87 -4.76 -0.91
CA SER A 155 -5.36 -6.11 -0.59
C SER A 155 -6.31 -7.23 -1.03
N SER A 156 -7.63 -7.05 -0.89
CA SER A 156 -8.61 -8.04 -1.36
C SER A 156 -8.74 -8.06 -2.88
N GLY A 157 -8.50 -6.93 -3.56
CA GLY A 157 -8.40 -6.86 -5.02
C GLY A 157 -7.18 -7.61 -5.53
N VAL A 158 -6.00 -7.38 -4.92
CA VAL A 158 -4.77 -8.15 -5.22
C VAL A 158 -5.01 -9.64 -5.03
N ASN A 159 -5.60 -10.04 -3.90
CA ASN A 159 -5.89 -11.44 -3.63
C ASN A 159 -6.83 -12.05 -4.69
N THR A 160 -7.91 -11.35 -5.04
CA THR A 160 -8.84 -11.77 -6.10
C THR A 160 -8.11 -11.99 -7.43
N LEU A 161 -7.35 -11.00 -7.89
CA LEU A 161 -6.65 -11.06 -9.17
C LEU A 161 -5.62 -12.20 -9.19
N LEU A 162 -4.84 -12.36 -8.12
CA LEU A 162 -3.85 -13.43 -8.04
C LEU A 162 -4.50 -14.82 -7.99
N HIS A 163 -5.64 -15.00 -7.33
CA HIS A 163 -6.40 -16.26 -7.36
C HIS A 163 -6.90 -16.63 -8.76
N ILE A 164 -7.20 -15.63 -9.60
CA ILE A 164 -7.64 -15.84 -10.99
C ILE A 164 -6.45 -16.12 -11.91
N ILE A 165 -5.34 -15.39 -11.73
CA ILE A 165 -4.14 -15.50 -12.55
C ILE A 165 -3.38 -16.82 -12.28
N CYS A 166 -3.22 -17.18 -11.00
CA CYS A 166 -2.36 -18.29 -10.55
C CYS A 166 -3.04 -19.66 -10.73
N ALA A 167 -3.15 -20.12 -11.97
CA ALA A 167 -3.83 -21.36 -12.31
C ALA A 167 -3.03 -22.64 -11.99
N SER A 168 -1.71 -22.55 -11.82
CA SER A 168 -0.86 -23.72 -11.56
C SER A 168 0.42 -23.35 -10.78
N PRO A 169 1.16 -24.34 -10.23
CA PRO A 169 2.41 -24.06 -9.55
C PRO A 169 3.54 -23.48 -10.42
N ASN A 170 3.40 -23.58 -11.74
CA ASN A 170 4.34 -23.02 -12.71
C ASN A 170 3.93 -21.62 -13.19
N THR A 171 2.78 -21.10 -12.74
CA THR A 171 2.37 -19.74 -13.08
C THR A 171 3.31 -18.74 -12.42
N GLY A 172 3.89 -17.86 -13.23
CA GLY A 172 4.80 -16.80 -12.82
C GLY A 172 4.12 -15.43 -12.81
N VAL A 173 4.51 -14.61 -11.84
CA VAL A 173 4.15 -13.18 -11.78
C VAL A 173 5.42 -12.37 -11.60
N LEU A 174 5.64 -11.41 -12.49
CA LEU A 174 6.73 -10.43 -12.40
C LEU A 174 6.43 -9.47 -11.24
N VAL A 175 7.35 -9.37 -10.27
CA VAL A 175 7.20 -8.53 -9.07
C VAL A 175 8.46 -7.67 -8.90
N PRO A 176 8.32 -6.37 -8.59
CA PRO A 176 9.49 -5.50 -8.39
C PRO A 176 10.30 -5.94 -7.18
N ILE A 177 11.59 -5.63 -7.17
CA ILE A 177 12.45 -5.75 -6.00
C ILE A 177 13.18 -4.41 -5.82
N PRO A 178 13.02 -3.73 -4.67
CA PRO A 178 12.18 -4.09 -3.52
C PRO A 178 10.67 -3.99 -3.80
N GLN A 179 9.84 -4.74 -3.05
CA GLN A 179 8.37 -4.74 -3.18
C GLN A 179 7.62 -4.64 -1.85
N TYR A 180 6.34 -4.27 -1.93
CA TYR A 180 5.41 -4.43 -0.83
C TYR A 180 5.05 -5.92 -0.60
N PRO A 181 5.44 -6.55 0.54
CA PRO A 181 5.44 -8.02 0.72
C PRO A 181 4.13 -8.79 0.60
N LEU A 182 3.01 -8.09 0.36
CA LEU A 182 1.73 -8.72 0.05
C LEU A 182 1.82 -9.61 -1.20
N TYR A 183 2.55 -9.19 -2.23
CA TYR A 183 2.63 -9.93 -3.49
C TYR A 183 3.35 -11.25 -3.32
N THR A 184 4.57 -11.24 -2.78
CA THR A 184 5.34 -12.46 -2.53
C THR A 184 4.66 -13.40 -1.54
N ALA A 185 4.04 -12.88 -0.48
CA ALA A 185 3.29 -13.69 0.47
C ALA A 185 2.06 -14.35 -0.18
N SER A 186 1.34 -13.62 -1.02
CA SER A 186 0.16 -14.15 -1.72
C SER A 186 0.55 -15.23 -2.73
N LEU A 187 1.62 -15.02 -3.50
CA LEU A 187 2.14 -16.01 -4.45
C LEU A 187 2.59 -17.29 -3.73
N ALA A 188 3.24 -17.18 -2.58
CA ALA A 188 3.60 -18.33 -1.76
C ALA A 188 2.37 -19.15 -1.34
N VAL A 189 1.33 -18.50 -0.79
CA VAL A 189 0.07 -19.17 -0.39
C VAL A 189 -0.63 -19.86 -1.57
N LEU A 190 -0.55 -19.27 -2.76
CA LEU A 190 -1.12 -19.79 -4.01
C LEU A 190 -0.24 -20.85 -4.68
N ASN A 191 0.91 -21.19 -4.10
CA ASN A 191 1.91 -22.08 -4.68
C ASN A 191 2.41 -21.60 -6.07
N ALA A 192 2.39 -20.30 -6.34
CA ALA A 192 2.82 -19.72 -7.61
C ALA A 192 4.26 -19.18 -7.56
N LYS A 193 4.85 -18.89 -8.72
CA LYS A 193 6.23 -18.39 -8.82
C LYS A 193 6.28 -16.87 -8.81
N CYS A 194 7.05 -16.32 -7.87
CA CYS A 194 7.51 -14.94 -7.95
C CYS A 194 8.66 -14.86 -8.96
N VAL A 195 8.53 -14.00 -9.97
CA VAL A 195 9.59 -13.68 -10.93
C VAL A 195 10.11 -12.28 -10.59
N PRO A 196 11.19 -12.15 -9.81
CA PRO A 196 11.67 -10.85 -9.37
C PRO A 196 12.31 -10.07 -10.53
N TYR A 197 11.94 -8.80 -10.69
CA TYR A 197 12.70 -7.84 -11.49
C TYR A 197 13.20 -6.70 -10.59
N TYR A 198 14.45 -6.29 -10.76
CA TYR A 198 15.09 -5.33 -9.86
C TYR A 198 14.85 -3.90 -10.34
N LEU A 199 14.42 -3.04 -9.43
CA LEU A 199 14.35 -1.60 -9.66
C LEU A 199 15.77 -1.00 -9.63
N ASP A 200 15.98 0.05 -10.43
CA ASP A 200 17.31 0.68 -10.56
C ASP A 200 17.44 1.84 -9.57
N GLU A 201 18.03 1.54 -8.41
CA GLU A 201 18.34 2.53 -7.36
C GLU A 201 19.14 3.72 -7.91
N SER A 202 20.11 3.48 -8.80
CA SER A 202 20.97 4.54 -9.37
C SER A 202 20.21 5.55 -10.25
N LYS A 203 18.99 5.20 -10.66
CA LYS A 203 18.07 6.03 -11.42
C LYS A 203 16.83 6.41 -10.61
N GLY A 204 16.95 6.52 -9.30
CA GLY A 204 15.86 6.94 -8.41
C GLY A 204 14.76 5.88 -8.27
N TRP A 205 15.14 4.60 -8.27
CA TRP A 205 14.24 3.44 -8.26
C TRP A 205 13.28 3.38 -9.45
N GLY A 206 13.70 3.92 -10.59
CA GLY A 206 12.97 3.83 -11.84
C GLY A 206 12.75 2.38 -12.29
N THR A 207 11.72 2.16 -13.10
CA THR A 207 11.50 0.85 -13.71
C THR A 207 12.46 0.67 -14.87
N ASP A 208 13.33 -0.34 -14.80
CA ASP A 208 14.23 -0.70 -15.90
C ASP A 208 13.61 -1.79 -16.77
N LEU A 209 13.22 -1.42 -18.00
CA LEU A 209 12.64 -2.36 -18.96
C LEU A 209 13.58 -3.52 -19.29
N GLU A 210 14.90 -3.28 -19.34
CA GLU A 210 15.86 -4.34 -19.65
C GLU A 210 15.96 -5.34 -18.49
N ALA A 211 15.84 -4.86 -17.25
CA ALA A 211 15.75 -5.73 -16.08
C ALA A 211 14.46 -6.58 -16.10
N ILE A 212 13.32 -5.99 -16.51
CA ILE A 212 12.05 -6.72 -16.68
C ILE A 212 12.18 -7.79 -17.77
N LYS A 213 12.69 -7.43 -18.95
CA LYS A 213 12.89 -8.36 -20.07
C LYS A 213 13.81 -9.51 -19.66
N GLY A 214 14.94 -9.21 -19.02
CA GLY A 214 15.87 -10.23 -18.54
C GLY A 214 15.24 -11.18 -17.52
N ALA A 215 14.44 -10.66 -16.59
CA ALA A 215 13.71 -11.49 -15.63
C ALA A 215 12.66 -12.38 -16.30
N TYR A 216 11.92 -11.85 -17.27
CA TYR A 216 10.96 -12.60 -18.08
C TYR A 216 11.65 -13.70 -18.89
N ASP A 217 12.66 -13.36 -19.69
CA ASP A 217 13.35 -14.32 -20.57
C ASP A 217 13.99 -15.46 -19.77
N LYS A 218 14.58 -15.15 -18.61
CA LYS A 218 15.09 -16.15 -17.67
C LYS A 218 13.98 -17.08 -17.18
N ALA A 219 12.85 -16.54 -16.74
CA ALA A 219 11.72 -17.33 -16.24
C ALA A 219 11.14 -18.25 -17.32
N ILE A 220 10.99 -17.75 -18.55
CA ILE A 220 10.55 -18.55 -19.70
C ILE A 220 11.55 -19.68 -19.98
N ALA A 221 12.86 -19.41 -19.95
CA ALA A 221 13.89 -20.43 -20.13
C ALA A 221 13.86 -21.52 -19.03
N GLU A 222 13.43 -21.17 -17.82
CA GLU A 222 13.21 -22.09 -16.69
C GLU A 222 11.85 -22.82 -16.76
N GLY A 223 11.04 -22.59 -17.79
CA GLY A 223 9.75 -23.24 -18.00
C GLY A 223 8.60 -22.66 -17.17
N ILE A 224 8.75 -21.43 -16.66
CA ILE A 224 7.72 -20.71 -15.90
C ILE A 224 6.73 -20.08 -16.89
N ASP A 225 5.44 -20.25 -16.65
CA ASP A 225 4.36 -19.62 -17.42
C ASP A 225 4.06 -18.23 -16.84
N VAL A 226 4.83 -17.23 -17.26
CA VAL A 226 4.69 -15.84 -16.76
C VAL A 226 3.43 -15.21 -17.37
N ARG A 227 2.45 -14.87 -16.52
CA ARG A 227 1.14 -14.37 -16.95
C ARG A 227 0.83 -12.93 -16.56
N SER A 228 1.58 -12.37 -15.61
CA SER A 228 1.27 -11.06 -15.04
C SER A 228 2.52 -10.30 -14.66
N ILE A 229 2.43 -8.99 -14.71
CA ILE A 229 3.40 -8.05 -14.15
C ILE A 229 2.71 -7.12 -13.16
N VAL A 230 3.26 -7.05 -11.95
CA VAL A 230 2.83 -6.13 -10.90
C VAL A 230 3.67 -4.87 -10.97
N ILE A 231 3.03 -3.70 -11.03
CA ILE A 231 3.69 -2.40 -10.88
C ILE A 231 3.12 -1.70 -9.65
N ILE A 232 4.00 -1.18 -8.79
CA ILE A 232 3.60 -0.38 -7.62
C ILE A 232 3.98 1.07 -7.88
N ASN A 233 2.99 1.93 -8.13
CA ASN A 233 3.24 3.32 -8.54
C ASN A 233 2.22 4.30 -7.93
N PRO A 234 2.64 5.28 -7.11
CA PRO A 234 3.98 5.47 -6.55
C PRO A 234 4.46 4.28 -5.68
N GLY A 235 5.77 4.06 -5.67
CA GLY A 235 6.43 2.89 -5.10
C GLY A 235 6.31 2.75 -3.58
N ASN A 236 6.28 1.49 -3.13
CA ASN A 236 6.47 1.08 -1.74
C ASN A 236 7.38 -0.16 -1.75
N PRO A 237 8.59 -0.08 -1.18
CA PRO A 237 9.05 0.90 -0.19
C PRO A 237 9.75 2.17 -0.72
N THR A 238 10.01 2.26 -2.02
CA THR A 238 10.97 3.23 -2.59
C THR A 238 10.47 4.68 -2.68
N GLY A 239 9.15 4.89 -2.75
CA GLY A 239 8.56 6.22 -2.90
C GLY A 239 8.69 6.85 -4.29
N ALA A 240 9.28 6.15 -5.26
CA ALA A 240 9.43 6.63 -6.64
C ALA A 240 8.07 6.76 -7.35
N SER A 241 7.94 7.76 -8.22
CA SER A 241 6.76 7.94 -9.08
C SER A 241 7.18 7.83 -10.54
N LEU A 242 6.57 6.89 -11.27
CA LEU A 242 6.97 6.62 -12.66
C LEU A 242 6.58 7.78 -13.60
N PRO A 243 7.48 8.22 -14.48
CA PRO A 243 7.13 9.11 -15.57
C PRO A 243 6.25 8.39 -16.61
N ALA A 244 5.53 9.15 -17.43
CA ALA A 244 4.62 8.60 -18.43
C ALA A 244 5.31 7.64 -19.43
N GLU A 245 6.57 7.91 -19.80
CA GLU A 245 7.33 7.07 -20.73
C GLU A 245 7.61 5.68 -20.15
N ASP A 246 7.92 5.57 -18.86
CA ASP A 246 8.10 4.27 -18.20
C ASP A 246 6.78 3.49 -18.19
N VAL A 247 5.66 4.15 -17.90
CA VAL A 247 4.32 3.52 -17.98
C VAL A 247 4.04 3.01 -19.39
N LYS A 248 4.36 3.78 -20.44
CA LYS A 248 4.20 3.36 -21.84
C LYS A 248 5.03 2.13 -22.16
N THR A 249 6.31 2.12 -21.79
CA THR A 249 7.21 1.00 -22.08
C THR A 249 6.77 -0.30 -21.41
N ILE A 250 6.22 -0.22 -20.19
CA ILE A 250 5.65 -1.38 -19.49
C ILE A 250 4.41 -1.89 -20.21
N ILE A 251 3.48 -1.01 -20.60
CA ILE A 251 2.28 -1.39 -21.37
C ILE A 251 2.68 -2.02 -22.71
N ASP A 252 3.71 -1.48 -23.36
CA ASP A 252 4.21 -2.01 -24.63
C ASP A 252 4.74 -3.45 -24.48
N PHE A 253 5.55 -3.67 -23.44
CA PHE A 253 6.06 -4.99 -23.10
C PHE A 253 4.94 -5.97 -22.73
N ALA A 254 3.95 -5.53 -21.96
CA ALA A 254 2.79 -6.35 -21.60
C ALA A 254 1.96 -6.73 -22.83
N ALA A 255 1.79 -5.82 -23.79
CA ALA A 255 1.12 -6.11 -25.05
C ALA A 255 1.91 -7.15 -25.88
N GLU A 256 3.24 -7.00 -25.97
CA GLU A 256 4.12 -7.93 -26.71
C GLU A 256 4.09 -9.34 -26.11
N LYS A 257 4.18 -9.43 -24.77
CA LYS A 257 4.30 -10.70 -24.04
C LYS A 257 2.96 -11.28 -23.57
N LYS A 258 1.85 -10.58 -23.84
CA LYS A 258 0.49 -10.95 -23.40
C LYS A 258 0.41 -11.13 -21.87
N LEU A 259 0.88 -10.12 -21.15
CA LEU A 259 0.86 -10.10 -19.70
C LEU A 259 -0.31 -9.28 -19.19
N VAL A 260 -0.96 -9.76 -18.13
CA VAL A 260 -1.87 -8.94 -17.33
C VAL A 260 -1.04 -7.91 -16.56
N VAL A 261 -1.38 -6.63 -16.66
CA VAL A 261 -0.77 -5.56 -15.87
C VAL A 261 -1.59 -5.34 -14.60
N MET A 262 -0.99 -5.60 -13.44
CA MET A 262 -1.57 -5.25 -12.13
C MET A 262 -0.95 -3.93 -11.64
N ALA A 263 -1.65 -2.82 -11.83
CA ALA A 263 -1.19 -1.50 -11.44
C ALA A 263 -1.69 -1.14 -10.03
N ASP A 264 -0.82 -1.25 -9.03
CA ASP A 264 -1.09 -0.85 -7.65
C ASP A 264 -0.86 0.65 -7.47
N GLU A 265 -1.95 1.42 -7.57
CA GLU A 265 -1.98 2.89 -7.59
C GLU A 265 -2.52 3.48 -6.28
N VAL A 266 -2.31 2.77 -5.16
CA VAL A 266 -2.84 3.19 -3.84
C VAL A 266 -2.26 4.51 -3.33
N TYR A 267 -1.11 4.94 -3.85
CA TYR A 267 -0.44 6.18 -3.47
C TYR A 267 -0.62 7.33 -4.48
N GLN A 268 -1.54 7.22 -5.44
CA GLN A 268 -1.67 8.17 -6.57
C GLN A 268 -1.83 9.65 -6.17
N THR A 269 -2.35 9.95 -4.97
CA THR A 269 -2.48 11.31 -4.46
C THR A 269 -1.27 11.80 -3.66
N ASN A 270 -0.32 10.91 -3.34
CA ASN A 270 0.90 11.20 -2.60
C ASN A 270 2.08 11.34 -3.55
N VAL A 271 2.09 12.42 -4.30
CA VAL A 271 3.21 12.77 -5.20
C VAL A 271 3.69 14.16 -4.80
N PHE A 272 4.93 14.24 -4.30
CA PHE A 272 5.59 15.48 -3.89
C PHE A 272 6.38 16.12 -5.04
N LYS A 273 6.90 15.30 -5.96
CA LYS A 273 7.64 15.75 -7.14
C LYS A 273 7.03 15.14 -8.40
N GLY A 274 6.79 15.96 -9.41
CA GLY A 274 6.23 15.52 -10.68
C GLY A 274 4.71 15.34 -10.62
N LYS A 275 4.19 14.44 -11.48
CA LYS A 275 2.76 14.17 -11.62
C LYS A 275 2.55 12.65 -11.65
N PHE A 276 1.46 12.20 -11.03
CA PHE A 276 1.00 10.83 -11.18
C PHE A 276 0.42 10.59 -12.59
N HIS A 277 0.83 9.50 -13.22
CA HIS A 277 0.28 9.01 -14.48
C HIS A 277 -0.38 7.66 -14.22
N SER A 278 -1.70 7.58 -14.40
CA SER A 278 -2.42 6.32 -14.28
C SER A 278 -2.08 5.40 -15.45
N PHE A 279 -1.95 4.10 -15.19
CA PHE A 279 -1.81 3.10 -16.25
C PHE A 279 -3.02 3.14 -17.19
N LYS A 280 -4.22 3.37 -16.63
CA LYS A 280 -5.46 3.52 -17.40
C LYS A 280 -5.38 4.66 -18.41
N GLY A 281 -5.00 5.85 -17.98
CA GLY A 281 -4.91 7.04 -18.85
C GLY A 281 -3.88 6.83 -19.95
N VAL A 282 -2.69 6.34 -19.60
CA VAL A 282 -1.63 6.06 -20.58
C VAL A 282 -2.04 4.96 -21.56
N LEU A 283 -2.67 3.87 -21.11
CA LEU A 283 -3.19 2.82 -22.00
C LEU A 283 -4.21 3.38 -23.00
N ARG A 284 -5.09 4.28 -22.57
CA ARG A 284 -6.08 4.92 -23.47
C ARG A 284 -5.43 5.84 -24.49
N GLU A 285 -4.39 6.57 -24.12
CA GLU A 285 -3.58 7.35 -25.07
C GLU A 285 -2.91 6.43 -26.11
N MET A 286 -2.34 5.32 -25.66
CA MET A 286 -1.69 4.34 -26.53
C MET A 286 -2.69 3.65 -27.46
N GLN A 287 -3.86 3.24 -26.96
CA GLN A 287 -4.95 2.68 -27.77
C GLN A 287 -5.50 3.68 -28.79
N LYS A 288 -5.51 4.98 -28.47
CA LYS A 288 -5.87 6.01 -29.46
C LYS A 288 -4.82 6.12 -30.57
N ALA A 289 -3.54 5.94 -30.24
CA ALA A 289 -2.44 6.02 -31.20
C ALA A 289 -2.33 4.75 -32.08
N ASP A 290 -2.51 3.56 -31.49
CA ASP A 290 -2.49 2.26 -32.18
C ASP A 290 -3.56 1.32 -31.57
N PRO A 291 -4.81 1.41 -32.05
CA PRO A 291 -5.92 0.65 -31.49
C PRO A 291 -5.72 -0.87 -31.57
N GLU A 292 -5.12 -1.37 -32.65
CA GLU A 292 -4.99 -2.82 -32.87
C GLU A 292 -3.90 -3.43 -32.00
N LYS A 293 -2.76 -2.74 -31.83
CA LYS A 293 -1.67 -3.23 -30.98
C LYS A 293 -2.08 -3.35 -29.51
N TYR A 294 -2.83 -2.38 -29.00
CA TYR A 294 -3.15 -2.28 -27.56
C TYR A 294 -4.59 -2.70 -27.22
N LYS A 295 -5.33 -3.25 -28.19
CA LYS A 295 -6.76 -3.61 -28.05
C LYS A 295 -7.05 -4.53 -26.87
N TYR A 296 -6.19 -5.54 -26.69
CA TYR A 296 -6.36 -6.64 -25.75
C TYR A 296 -5.36 -6.60 -24.59
N VAL A 297 -4.80 -5.42 -24.29
CA VAL A 297 -3.99 -5.28 -23.08
C VAL A 297 -4.91 -5.41 -21.87
N GLU A 298 -4.68 -6.45 -21.07
CA GLU A 298 -5.38 -6.71 -19.83
C GLU A 298 -4.73 -5.88 -18.70
N LEU A 299 -5.46 -4.89 -18.18
CA LEU A 299 -5.00 -4.00 -17.12
C LEU A 299 -5.98 -4.02 -15.95
N ALA A 300 -5.47 -4.28 -14.74
CA ALA A 300 -6.19 -4.16 -13.49
C ALA A 300 -5.55 -3.06 -12.62
N SER A 301 -6.21 -1.91 -12.51
CA SER A 301 -5.75 -0.77 -11.69
C SER A 301 -6.38 -0.81 -10.30
N LEU A 302 -5.59 -0.78 -9.23
CA LEU A 302 -6.05 -0.87 -7.84
C LEU A 302 -5.90 0.46 -7.09
N HIS A 303 -6.91 0.79 -6.28
CA HIS A 303 -6.87 1.95 -5.39
C HIS A 303 -7.51 1.68 -4.03
N SER A 304 -7.24 2.54 -3.04
CA SER A 304 -7.61 2.31 -1.63
C SER A 304 -7.77 3.60 -0.84
N ILE A 305 -8.73 3.61 0.08
CA ILE A 305 -8.93 4.72 1.05
C ILE A 305 -7.87 4.76 2.15
N SER A 306 -7.04 3.72 2.25
CA SER A 306 -6.14 3.52 3.38
C SER A 306 -4.97 4.50 3.40
N LYS A 307 -4.60 5.07 2.25
CA LYS A 307 -3.33 5.80 2.08
C LYS A 307 -3.58 7.28 1.84
N GLY A 308 -2.49 8.03 1.88
CA GLY A 308 -2.49 9.46 1.66
C GLY A 308 -3.27 10.27 2.67
N MET A 309 -3.85 11.36 2.17
CA MET A 309 -4.55 12.34 2.99
C MET A 309 -5.86 11.77 3.53
N VAL A 310 -6.44 10.76 2.86
CA VAL A 310 -7.60 10.02 3.39
C VAL A 310 -7.19 9.21 4.62
N GLY A 311 -6.22 8.30 4.47
CA GLY A 311 -5.59 7.63 5.62
C GLY A 311 -6.51 6.73 6.46
N GLU A 312 -7.60 6.20 5.89
CA GLU A 312 -8.66 5.49 6.60
C GLU A 312 -8.46 3.97 6.60
N CYS A 313 -7.28 3.51 7.04
CA CYS A 313 -6.84 2.10 6.97
C CYS A 313 -7.82 1.09 7.58
N GLY A 314 -8.50 1.46 8.67
CA GLY A 314 -9.40 0.59 9.44
C GLY A 314 -10.75 0.35 8.77
N HIS A 315 -11.19 1.24 7.87
CA HIS A 315 -12.49 1.15 7.18
C HIS A 315 -12.50 0.16 6.02
N ARG A 316 -11.32 -0.33 5.61
CA ARG A 316 -11.16 -1.41 4.62
C ARG A 316 -11.93 -1.16 3.32
N GLY A 317 -11.85 0.04 2.74
CA GLY A 317 -12.44 0.33 1.42
C GLY A 317 -11.38 0.47 0.32
N GLY A 318 -11.70 0.01 -0.87
CA GLY A 318 -10.89 0.15 -2.07
C GLY A 318 -11.69 -0.23 -3.30
N TYR A 319 -11.03 -0.19 -4.45
CA TYR A 319 -11.59 -0.73 -5.69
C TYR A 319 -10.47 -1.21 -6.61
N PHE A 320 -10.85 -2.01 -7.60
CA PHE A 320 -10.05 -2.19 -8.81
C PHE A 320 -10.91 -1.99 -10.06
N GLU A 321 -10.30 -1.47 -11.13
CA GLU A 321 -10.89 -1.33 -12.47
C GLU A 321 -10.22 -2.33 -13.41
N LEU A 322 -11.01 -3.08 -14.18
CA LEU A 322 -10.53 -3.97 -15.24
C LEU A 322 -10.59 -3.28 -16.60
N CYS A 323 -9.63 -3.57 -17.47
CA CYS A 323 -9.58 -3.09 -18.85
C CYS A 323 -9.09 -4.20 -19.76
N GLY A 324 -9.80 -4.45 -20.86
CA GLY A 324 -9.34 -5.37 -21.90
C GLY A 324 -9.41 -6.85 -21.54
N PHE A 325 -9.99 -7.21 -20.39
CA PHE A 325 -10.18 -8.60 -19.97
C PHE A 325 -11.21 -9.31 -20.85
N ASP A 326 -11.02 -10.62 -21.00
CA ASP A 326 -12.00 -11.49 -21.63
C ASP A 326 -13.31 -11.51 -20.80
N PRO A 327 -14.50 -11.30 -21.39
CA PRO A 327 -15.76 -11.31 -20.66
C PRO A 327 -16.04 -12.59 -19.87
N GLU A 328 -15.65 -13.77 -20.37
CA GLU A 328 -15.84 -15.04 -19.66
C GLU A 328 -14.93 -15.12 -18.42
N VAL A 329 -13.74 -14.50 -18.48
CA VAL A 329 -12.83 -14.35 -17.33
C VAL A 329 -13.41 -13.36 -16.32
N GLU A 330 -13.98 -12.23 -16.77
CA GLU A 330 -14.66 -11.28 -15.87
C GLU A 330 -15.83 -11.93 -15.13
N GLU A 331 -16.59 -12.83 -15.76
CA GLU A 331 -17.62 -13.62 -15.09
C GLU A 331 -17.03 -14.52 -13.98
N GLN A 332 -15.83 -15.08 -14.19
CA GLN A 332 -15.16 -15.85 -13.13
C GLN A 332 -14.63 -14.97 -12.00
N ILE A 333 -14.16 -13.75 -12.31
CA ILE A 333 -13.79 -12.75 -11.30
C ILE A 333 -15.02 -12.40 -10.46
N TYR A 334 -16.15 -12.09 -11.09
CA TYR A 334 -17.40 -11.82 -10.41
C TYR A 334 -17.85 -12.99 -9.53
N LYS A 335 -17.81 -14.22 -10.06
CA LYS A 335 -18.11 -15.44 -9.30
C LYS A 335 -17.23 -15.54 -8.06
N PHE A 336 -15.91 -15.34 -8.19
CA PHE A 336 -14.99 -15.41 -7.05
C PHE A 336 -15.31 -14.35 -5.99
N VAL A 337 -15.51 -13.09 -6.39
CA VAL A 337 -15.88 -12.00 -5.47
C VAL A 337 -17.21 -12.30 -4.75
N SER A 338 -18.18 -12.91 -5.44
CA SER A 338 -19.50 -13.24 -4.88
C SER A 338 -19.45 -14.26 -3.75
N ILE A 339 -18.40 -15.10 -3.67
CA ILE A 339 -18.21 -16.08 -2.58
C ILE A 339 -18.10 -15.35 -1.23
N SER A 340 -17.50 -14.15 -1.23
CA SER A 340 -17.38 -13.30 -0.03
C SER A 340 -18.55 -12.34 0.17
N LEU A 341 -19.64 -12.51 -0.60
CA LEU A 341 -20.84 -11.68 -0.63
C LEU A 341 -20.59 -10.25 -1.15
N CYS A 342 -19.97 -9.36 -0.37
CA CYS A 342 -19.54 -8.03 -0.82
C CYS A 342 -18.50 -7.41 0.14
N ALA A 343 -17.79 -6.37 -0.30
CA ALA A 343 -16.97 -5.55 0.60
C ALA A 343 -17.83 -4.80 1.64
N PRO A 344 -17.30 -4.44 2.83
CA PRO A 344 -18.04 -3.68 3.83
C PRO A 344 -18.65 -2.39 3.25
N VAL A 345 -19.97 -2.22 3.38
CA VAL A 345 -20.70 -1.12 2.72
C VAL A 345 -20.25 0.25 3.22
N ILE A 346 -19.92 0.38 4.51
CA ILE A 346 -19.36 1.63 5.04
C ILE A 346 -18.02 2.01 4.37
N GLY A 347 -17.19 1.01 4.06
CA GLY A 347 -15.94 1.20 3.32
C GLY A 347 -16.20 1.61 1.86
N GLN A 348 -17.26 1.09 1.24
CA GLN A 348 -17.72 1.53 -0.09
C GLN A 348 -18.18 3.00 -0.08
N CYS A 349 -18.98 3.40 0.91
CA CYS A 349 -19.41 4.80 1.08
C CYS A 349 -18.21 5.75 1.23
N LEU A 350 -17.17 5.33 1.94
CA LEU A 350 -15.95 6.11 2.08
C LEU A 350 -15.10 6.13 0.80
N VAL A 351 -15.11 5.06 -0.01
CA VAL A 351 -14.56 5.09 -1.38
C VAL A 351 -15.27 6.17 -2.20
N GLU A 352 -16.61 6.26 -2.13
CA GLU A 352 -17.38 7.28 -2.83
C GLU A 352 -16.94 8.71 -2.45
N MET A 353 -16.80 8.97 -1.15
CA MET A 353 -16.36 10.28 -0.66
C MET A 353 -14.89 10.59 -1.00
N MET A 354 -14.03 9.58 -1.07
CA MET A 354 -12.64 9.74 -1.53
C MET A 354 -12.58 10.17 -3.00
N VAL A 355 -13.40 9.56 -3.87
CA VAL A 355 -13.38 9.82 -5.32
C VAL A 355 -14.25 11.01 -5.73
N ASN A 356 -15.14 11.46 -4.85
CA ASN A 356 -16.05 12.58 -5.05
C ASN A 356 -16.12 13.45 -3.76
N PRO A 357 -15.00 14.06 -3.35
CA PRO A 357 -14.94 14.90 -2.15
C PRO A 357 -15.73 16.21 -2.32
N PRO A 358 -15.88 17.02 -1.25
CA PRO A 358 -16.46 18.34 -1.36
C PRO A 358 -15.78 19.18 -2.45
N LYS A 359 -16.55 19.98 -3.18
CA LYS A 359 -16.11 20.80 -4.31
C LYS A 359 -16.19 22.29 -3.98
N GLN A 360 -15.40 23.10 -4.68
CA GLN A 360 -15.43 24.54 -4.52
C GLN A 360 -16.87 25.09 -4.64
N GLY A 361 -17.29 25.87 -3.65
CA GLY A 361 -18.66 26.38 -3.52
C GLY A 361 -19.56 25.56 -2.60
N GLU A 362 -19.18 24.32 -2.25
CA GLU A 362 -19.90 23.51 -1.26
C GLU A 362 -19.50 23.90 0.17
N PRO A 363 -20.45 23.90 1.14
CA PRO A 363 -20.21 24.39 2.50
C PRO A 363 -19.04 23.76 3.28
N SER A 364 -18.69 22.50 3.00
CA SER A 364 -17.58 21.79 3.67
C SER A 364 -16.23 21.93 2.97
N TYR A 365 -16.20 22.51 1.76
CA TYR A 365 -15.01 22.50 0.90
C TYR A 365 -13.80 23.19 1.54
N GLU A 366 -13.97 24.38 2.10
CA GLU A 366 -12.85 25.14 2.66
C GLU A 366 -12.18 24.39 3.82
N LEU A 367 -12.96 23.79 4.71
CA LEU A 367 -12.42 22.97 5.80
C LEU A 367 -11.77 21.69 5.25
N TYR A 368 -12.43 20.99 4.33
CA TYR A 368 -11.87 19.81 3.69
C TYR A 368 -10.51 20.11 3.03
N LYS A 369 -10.42 21.21 2.27
CA LYS A 369 -9.20 21.62 1.58
C LYS A 369 -8.10 21.97 2.57
N GLN A 370 -8.43 22.71 3.64
CA GLN A 370 -7.49 23.04 4.72
C GLN A 370 -6.93 21.78 5.39
N GLU A 371 -7.79 20.81 5.73
CA GLU A 371 -7.38 19.54 6.34
C GLU A 371 -6.51 18.72 5.39
N TYR A 372 -6.97 18.53 4.15
CA TYR A 372 -6.28 17.74 3.13
C TYR A 372 -4.90 18.32 2.80
N ASP A 373 -4.81 19.63 2.55
CA ASP A 373 -3.56 20.32 2.24
C ASP A 373 -2.62 20.35 3.44
N GLY A 374 -3.15 20.55 4.65
CA GLY A 374 -2.38 20.52 5.88
C GLY A 374 -1.73 19.16 6.11
N ILE A 375 -2.46 18.07 5.85
CA ILE A 375 -1.92 16.70 5.89
C ILE A 375 -0.84 16.52 4.82
N PHE A 376 -1.12 16.92 3.58
CA PHE A 376 -0.15 16.81 2.47
C PHE A 376 1.16 17.55 2.78
N ALA A 377 1.08 18.82 3.17
CA ALA A 377 2.24 19.65 3.50
C ALA A 377 2.99 19.10 4.72
N GLY A 378 2.28 18.58 5.72
CA GLY A 378 2.87 17.92 6.88
C GLY A 378 3.66 16.67 6.50
N LEU A 379 3.11 15.83 5.61
CA LEU A 379 3.81 14.65 5.09
C LEU A 379 5.06 15.03 4.31
N GLN A 380 4.97 16.01 3.41
CA GLN A 380 6.11 16.49 2.63
C GLN A 380 7.22 17.04 3.56
N LYS A 381 6.87 17.88 4.53
CA LYS A 381 7.83 18.44 5.49
C LYS A 381 8.58 17.35 6.26
N ARG A 382 7.86 16.32 6.75
CA ARG A 382 8.47 15.21 7.49
C ARG A 382 9.33 14.33 6.59
N ALA A 383 8.90 14.07 5.36
CA ALA A 383 9.68 13.34 4.37
C ALA A 383 11.01 14.05 4.09
N THR A 384 10.96 15.37 3.84
CA THR A 384 12.17 16.18 3.65
C THR A 384 13.08 16.16 4.87
N ALA A 385 12.55 16.33 6.08
CA ALA A 385 13.37 16.32 7.30
C ALA A 385 14.12 14.99 7.51
N LEU A 386 13.45 13.87 7.25
CA LEU A 386 14.05 12.53 7.37
C LEU A 386 15.11 12.30 6.28
N TYR A 387 14.85 12.75 5.05
CA TYR A 387 15.82 12.71 3.97
C TYR A 387 17.07 13.56 4.26
N GLU A 388 16.91 14.79 4.76
CA GLU A 388 18.03 15.65 5.15
C GLU A 388 18.91 14.99 6.23
N ALA A 389 18.29 14.35 7.23
CA ALA A 389 19.02 13.63 8.27
C ALA A 389 19.80 12.40 7.74
N PHE A 390 19.26 11.70 6.73
CA PHE A 390 19.96 10.58 6.10
C PHE A 390 21.19 11.01 5.31
N LYS A 391 21.20 12.20 4.71
CA LYS A 391 22.38 12.74 4.03
C LYS A 391 23.56 13.01 4.98
N GLU A 392 23.29 13.20 6.26
CA GLU A 392 24.32 13.44 7.28
C GLU A 392 24.88 12.13 7.88
N MET A 393 24.25 10.99 7.60
CA MET A 393 24.63 9.69 8.15
C MET A 393 25.71 9.02 7.30
N GLU A 394 26.82 8.62 7.95
CA GLU A 394 27.95 8.00 7.26
C GLU A 394 27.60 6.67 6.59
N GLY A 395 27.86 6.56 5.29
CA GLY A 395 27.56 5.33 4.55
C GLY A 395 26.06 5.10 4.36
N VAL A 396 25.23 6.15 4.50
CA VAL A 396 23.81 6.12 4.19
C VAL A 396 23.55 6.93 2.92
N GLU A 397 22.83 6.33 1.99
CA GLU A 397 22.40 6.95 0.73
C GLU A 397 20.88 6.81 0.63
N CYS A 398 20.19 7.87 0.21
CA CYS A 398 18.74 7.86 0.06
C CYS A 398 18.38 8.79 -1.08
N ASP A 399 17.40 8.41 -1.90
CA ASP A 399 16.84 9.31 -2.89
C ASP A 399 15.91 10.35 -2.27
N ASP A 400 15.73 11.45 -2.99
CA ASP A 400 14.74 12.47 -2.65
C ASP A 400 13.33 11.84 -2.55
N PRO A 401 12.50 12.24 -1.57
CA PRO A 401 11.13 11.76 -1.48
C PRO A 401 10.28 12.26 -2.65
N GLN A 402 10.00 11.39 -3.62
CA GLN A 402 9.13 11.73 -4.75
C GLN A 402 7.65 11.58 -4.42
N GLY A 403 7.28 10.64 -3.55
CA GLY A 403 5.89 10.36 -3.20
C GLY A 403 5.71 9.26 -2.14
N SER A 404 4.53 8.66 -2.13
CA SER A 404 4.13 7.60 -1.19
C SER A 404 4.20 8.07 0.27
N MET A 405 4.62 7.19 1.19
CA MET A 405 4.67 7.43 2.63
C MET A 405 5.96 6.89 3.27
N TYR A 406 6.99 6.61 2.47
CA TYR A 406 8.19 5.89 2.89
C TYR A 406 9.47 6.47 2.31
N LEU A 407 10.57 6.22 3.01
CA LEU A 407 11.93 6.29 2.49
C LEU A 407 12.57 4.91 2.63
N PHE A 408 13.49 4.60 1.71
CA PHE A 408 14.19 3.32 1.65
C PHE A 408 15.71 3.54 1.47
N PRO A 409 16.39 4.11 2.49
CA PRO A 409 17.83 4.34 2.43
C PRO A 409 18.63 3.04 2.27
N THR A 410 19.69 3.12 1.47
CA THR A 410 20.82 2.18 1.49
C THR A 410 21.72 2.48 2.70
N ILE A 411 22.21 1.43 3.34
CA ILE A 411 23.18 1.50 4.44
C ILE A 411 24.43 0.66 4.13
N LYS A 412 25.61 1.22 4.35
CA LYS A 412 26.90 0.53 4.26
C LYS A 412 27.40 0.24 5.66
N LEU A 413 27.29 -1.02 6.08
CA LEU A 413 27.69 -1.43 7.43
C LEU A 413 29.16 -1.87 7.46
N PRO A 414 29.91 -1.57 8.53
CA PRO A 414 31.27 -2.06 8.72
C PRO A 414 31.33 -3.60 8.80
N GLN A 415 32.46 -4.20 8.41
CA GLN A 415 32.64 -5.65 8.42
C GLN A 415 32.40 -6.28 9.81
N LYS A 416 32.81 -5.60 10.90
CA LYS A 416 32.57 -6.09 12.27
C LYS A 416 31.08 -6.15 12.61
N ALA A 417 30.26 -5.26 12.06
CA ALA A 417 28.80 -5.30 12.25
C ALA A 417 28.17 -6.48 11.49
N ILE A 418 28.67 -6.79 10.29
CA ILE A 418 28.25 -7.95 9.51
C ILE A 418 28.60 -9.25 10.25
N GLU A 419 29.81 -9.36 10.77
CA GLU A 419 30.25 -10.52 11.59
C GLU A 419 29.46 -10.63 12.91
N ALA A 420 29.07 -9.51 13.50
CA ALA A 420 28.21 -9.51 14.70
C ALA A 420 26.79 -9.99 14.37
N ALA A 421 26.22 -9.57 13.24
CA ALA A 421 24.92 -10.04 12.77
C ALA A 421 24.92 -11.55 12.54
N GLU A 422 25.99 -12.08 11.93
CA GLU A 422 26.16 -13.53 11.71
C GLU A 422 26.20 -14.32 13.02
N LYS A 423 26.90 -13.80 14.05
CA LYS A 423 26.93 -14.42 15.40
C LYS A 423 25.54 -14.47 16.07
N GLU A 424 24.64 -13.57 15.71
CA GLU A 424 23.24 -13.57 16.17
C GLU A 424 22.28 -14.32 15.23
N ASN A 425 22.80 -14.95 14.16
CA ASN A 425 22.00 -15.62 13.13
C ASN A 425 20.95 -14.69 12.51
N ARG A 426 21.33 -13.44 12.22
CA ARG A 426 20.50 -12.40 11.61
C ARG A 426 21.16 -11.85 10.35
N SER A 427 20.36 -11.35 9.42
CA SER A 427 20.90 -10.55 8.32
C SER A 427 21.43 -9.21 8.83
N PRO A 428 22.42 -8.58 8.16
CA PRO A 428 23.04 -7.35 8.66
C PRO A 428 22.07 -6.17 8.82
N ASP A 429 21.06 -6.06 7.95
CA ASP A 429 20.02 -5.03 8.02
C ASP A 429 19.00 -5.32 9.14
N GLU A 430 18.64 -6.58 9.37
CA GLU A 430 17.87 -6.97 10.57
C GLU A 430 18.63 -6.62 11.85
N PHE A 431 19.91 -6.98 11.94
CA PHE A 431 20.75 -6.63 13.09
C PHE A 431 20.76 -5.13 13.35
N TYR A 432 20.99 -4.31 12.30
CA TYR A 432 20.93 -2.86 12.41
C TYR A 432 19.55 -2.36 12.88
N ALA A 433 18.46 -2.89 12.34
CA ALA A 433 17.10 -2.49 12.71
C ALA A 433 16.74 -2.87 14.16
N PHE A 434 17.17 -4.03 14.65
CA PHE A 434 16.99 -4.43 16.05
C PHE A 434 17.80 -3.54 16.99
N ARG A 435 19.08 -3.29 16.67
CA ARG A 435 19.94 -2.39 17.45
C ARG A 435 19.36 -0.97 17.50
N LEU A 436 18.78 -0.48 16.40
CA LEU A 436 18.10 0.81 16.35
C LEU A 436 16.90 0.84 17.29
N LEU A 437 16.01 -0.16 17.22
CA LEU A 437 14.84 -0.24 18.09
C LEU A 437 15.24 -0.27 19.57
N ASP A 438 16.20 -1.11 19.93
CA ASP A 438 16.66 -1.31 21.31
C ASP A 438 17.30 -0.06 21.91
N ALA A 439 17.98 0.74 21.09
CA ALA A 439 18.63 1.96 21.54
C ALA A 439 17.70 3.17 21.58
N THR A 440 16.68 3.24 20.71
CA THR A 440 15.96 4.50 20.43
C THR A 440 14.44 4.44 20.56
N GLY A 441 13.87 3.22 20.56
CA GLY A 441 12.43 3.00 20.46
C GLY A 441 11.89 3.20 19.04
N VAL A 442 12.72 3.50 18.03
CA VAL A 442 12.28 3.69 16.64
C VAL A 442 12.20 2.34 15.94
N CYS A 443 10.99 1.91 15.58
CA CYS A 443 10.74 0.66 14.89
C CYS A 443 10.71 0.88 13.37
N VAL A 444 11.72 0.41 12.64
CA VAL A 444 11.77 0.40 11.15
C VAL A 444 11.45 -1.00 10.61
N VAL A 445 11.60 -1.24 9.30
CA VAL A 445 11.59 -2.60 8.73
C VAL A 445 12.86 -2.82 7.93
N ALA A 446 13.59 -3.92 8.17
CA ALA A 446 14.80 -4.27 7.43
C ALA A 446 14.52 -4.48 5.92
N GLY A 447 15.50 -4.15 5.07
CA GLY A 447 15.44 -4.26 3.62
C GLY A 447 15.18 -5.68 3.12
N SER A 448 15.75 -6.67 3.80
CA SER A 448 15.55 -8.10 3.59
C SER A 448 14.07 -8.51 3.59
N GLY A 449 13.22 -7.77 4.32
CA GLY A 449 11.77 -7.97 4.32
C GLY A 449 11.04 -7.60 3.02
N PHE A 450 11.66 -6.78 2.17
CA PHE A 450 11.11 -6.30 0.89
C PHE A 450 11.77 -6.97 -0.33
N GLY A 451 12.83 -7.74 -0.10
CA GLY A 451 13.80 -8.12 -1.14
C GLY A 451 14.70 -6.95 -1.50
N GLN A 452 15.96 -7.24 -1.83
CA GLN A 452 16.95 -6.25 -2.26
C GLN A 452 17.99 -6.92 -3.15
N LYS A 453 18.80 -6.13 -3.85
CA LYS A 453 19.92 -6.65 -4.65
C LYS A 453 20.95 -7.32 -3.73
N GLU A 454 21.59 -8.37 -4.20
CA GLU A 454 22.65 -9.04 -3.43
C GLU A 454 23.75 -8.03 -3.06
N ASN A 455 24.30 -8.15 -1.84
CA ASN A 455 25.31 -7.25 -1.29
C ASN A 455 24.86 -5.79 -1.11
N THR A 456 23.56 -5.53 -1.10
CA THR A 456 22.98 -4.24 -0.68
C THR A 456 22.19 -4.42 0.60
N LEU A 457 22.14 -3.39 1.43
CA LEU A 457 21.44 -3.39 2.71
C LEU A 457 20.61 -2.13 2.80
N HIS A 458 19.37 -2.27 3.26
CA HIS A 458 18.44 -1.16 3.37
C HIS A 458 17.62 -1.27 4.64
N PHE A 459 16.87 -0.22 4.95
CA PHE A 459 15.69 -0.33 5.79
C PHE A 459 14.59 0.60 5.27
N ARG A 460 13.33 0.23 5.48
CA ARG A 460 12.20 1.13 5.25
C ARG A 460 11.83 1.85 6.53
N THR A 461 11.63 3.16 6.42
CA THR A 461 11.02 3.99 7.45
C THR A 461 9.83 4.75 6.86
N THR A 462 8.84 5.06 7.68
CA THR A 462 7.78 6.01 7.33
C THR A 462 8.02 7.37 7.99
N PHE A 463 7.67 8.44 7.29
CA PHE A 463 7.65 9.82 7.82
C PHE A 463 6.27 10.22 8.35
N LEU A 464 5.47 9.22 8.76
CA LEU A 464 4.13 9.44 9.31
C LEU A 464 4.13 9.96 10.74
N ALA A 465 5.09 9.50 11.56
CA ALA A 465 5.16 9.86 12.96
C ALA A 465 5.22 11.39 13.12
N PRO A 466 4.41 11.96 14.02
CA PRO A 466 4.34 13.41 14.18
C PRO A 466 5.67 13.96 14.71
N GLY A 467 5.88 15.25 14.46
CA GLY A 467 7.14 15.91 14.80
C GLY A 467 8.31 15.48 13.91
N THR A 468 9.48 16.03 14.22
CA THR A 468 10.76 15.70 13.56
C THR A 468 11.86 15.41 14.58
N GLU A 469 11.56 15.48 15.88
CA GLU A 469 12.51 15.33 16.98
C GLU A 469 13.07 13.91 17.04
N TRP A 470 12.24 12.91 16.73
CA TRP A 470 12.66 11.51 16.72
C TRP A 470 13.66 11.19 15.59
N VAL A 471 13.74 12.01 14.54
CA VAL A 471 14.72 11.86 13.47
C VAL A 471 16.14 11.93 14.03
N GLY A 472 16.39 12.84 14.97
CA GLY A 472 17.68 12.96 15.66
C GLY A 472 18.08 11.72 16.46
N ARG A 473 17.11 10.90 16.90
CA ARG A 473 17.39 9.61 17.56
C ARG A 473 18.07 8.63 16.60
N ILE A 474 17.63 8.60 15.33
CA ILE A 474 18.24 7.74 14.30
C ILE A 474 19.68 8.19 14.02
N THR A 475 19.89 9.49 13.77
CA THR A 475 21.24 10.01 13.46
C THR A 475 22.21 9.78 14.61
N LYS A 476 21.77 10.01 15.86
CA LYS A 476 22.59 9.74 17.05
C LYS A 476 22.95 8.25 17.15
N PHE A 477 21.96 7.36 17.08
CA PHE A 477 22.19 5.91 17.11
C PHE A 477 23.17 5.48 16.02
N HIS A 478 22.97 5.95 14.79
CA HIS A 478 23.81 5.58 13.67
C HIS A 478 25.27 5.98 13.89
N ASN A 479 25.52 7.20 14.37
CA ASN A 479 26.88 7.67 14.70
C ASN A 479 27.55 6.84 15.81
N GLU A 480 26.78 6.40 16.81
CA GLU A 480 27.27 5.52 17.88
C GLU A 480 27.54 4.11 17.37
N PHE A 481 26.63 3.56 16.56
CA PHE A 481 26.77 2.26 15.92
C PHE A 481 28.01 2.20 15.02
N MET A 482 28.22 3.22 14.18
CA MET A 482 29.40 3.29 13.33
C MET A 482 30.69 3.37 14.16
N LYS A 483 30.71 4.09 15.30
CA LYS A 483 31.88 4.11 16.19
C LYS A 483 32.17 2.77 16.86
N GLU A 484 31.13 2.02 17.23
CA GLU A 484 31.25 0.69 17.84
C GLU A 484 31.86 -0.34 16.87
N PHE A 485 31.46 -0.31 15.60
CA PHE A 485 31.79 -1.34 14.62
C PHE A 485 32.85 -0.96 13.58
N LYS A 486 33.36 0.27 13.59
CA LYS A 486 34.47 0.70 12.72
C LYS A 486 35.77 -0.05 12.94
#